data_AF-A0A1Y1XD32-F1
#
_entry.id   AF-A0A1Y1XD32-F1
#
_cell.length_a   1.000
_cell.length_b   1.000
_cell.length_c   1.000
_cell.angle_alpha   90.00
_cell.angle_beta   90.00
_cell.angle_gamma   90.00
#
_symmetry.space_group_name_H-M   'P 1'
#
loop_
_entity.id
_entity.type
_entity.pdbx_description
1 polymer ?
#
loop_
_entity_poly.entity_id
_entity_poly.type
_entity_poly.pdbx_seq_one_letter_code
_entity_poly.pdbx_strand_id
1 'polypeptide(L)'
;MPYSIPSSSASSVSDYSDIENDLANLSTLSATKLGKRRRSFHTDKKATLKRNLRLNKRRSFFNFFFKCNNCEEYKKIVSEQDVENEKLKKELDLLDENIKDVKDQLASAEQVNTVLKEKIGLLHQMNDNLKFEKENEKTKVNEKINEQESLNDTLILANEKLREDIKKQALKIECLEKCKITLQESVNEYYNKILKLNVIYKNNQTEANKKEGEGKSANATGNAEGTETELNIDPKEYIEQLTNETLEQRKTIQSHQLLISELEESEKVKKAMLESEESKNKIYVDQLNSTITKQKEKIEDLEKTIERQTGVVQELEKSLKMANSTIEKNKNISNSVSGFSRSKRRRTIGGIGATSMLDMSNEASYLKLVVKAQEEQIRILTEQHEKDKIKIAEYQSQRKEHLRLINSLLEKTKV
;
A
#
# COMPACT_ATOMS: atom_id res chain seq x y z
N MET A 1 16.03 4.02 34.92
CA MET A 1 14.68 3.70 34.43
C MET A 1 14.82 2.85 33.16
N PRO A 2 14.90 1.52 33.26
CA PRO A 2 14.91 0.66 32.08
C PRO A 2 13.47 0.27 31.74
N TYR A 3 13.03 0.54 30.51
CA TYR A 3 11.78 0.00 29.99
C TYR A 3 12.03 -1.42 29.49
N SER A 4 11.48 -2.38 30.23
CA SER A 4 11.41 -3.79 29.88
C SER A 4 10.51 -3.99 28.66
N ILE A 5 11.04 -4.60 27.60
CA ILE A 5 10.25 -5.19 26.52
C ILE A 5 9.96 -6.64 26.94
N PRO A 6 8.70 -7.07 27.09
CA PRO A 6 8.42 -8.49 27.27
C PRO A 6 8.52 -9.19 25.92
N SER A 7 9.45 -10.14 25.82
CA SER A 7 9.35 -11.27 24.91
C SER A 7 8.12 -12.10 25.26
N SER A 8 7.30 -12.46 24.28
CA SER A 8 6.28 -13.50 24.46
C SER A 8 6.20 -14.34 23.19
N SER A 9 7.15 -15.25 23.08
CA SER A 9 6.99 -16.50 22.36
C SER A 9 6.61 -17.58 23.38
N ALA A 10 5.35 -18.02 23.36
CA ALA A 10 4.93 -19.42 23.40
C ALA A 10 3.47 -19.58 23.87
N SER A 11 2.75 -20.41 23.12
CA SER A 11 1.75 -21.36 23.61
C SER A 11 0.37 -20.84 24.03
N SER A 12 -0.57 -20.91 23.08
CA SER A 12 -1.77 -21.75 23.25
C SER A 12 -2.31 -22.17 21.88
N VAL A 13 -1.83 -23.32 21.41
CA VAL A 13 -2.49 -24.11 20.38
C VAL A 13 -3.60 -24.89 21.09
N SER A 14 -4.78 -24.31 21.11
CA SER A 14 -6.06 -24.83 21.66
C SER A 14 -7.08 -23.77 21.20
N ASP A 15 -8.05 -23.98 20.31
CA ASP A 15 -9.03 -25.05 20.19
C ASP A 15 -9.69 -24.98 18.79
N TYR A 16 -9.02 -25.44 17.73
CA TYR A 16 -9.67 -25.55 16.40
C TYR A 16 -10.36 -26.91 16.18
N SER A 17 -10.07 -27.91 17.03
CA SER A 17 -10.74 -29.21 17.02
C SER A 17 -12.11 -29.21 17.70
N ASP A 18 -12.41 -28.20 18.52
CA ASP A 18 -13.69 -28.11 19.24
C ASP A 18 -14.77 -27.44 18.40
N ILE A 19 -14.39 -26.53 17.50
CA ILE A 19 -15.32 -25.84 16.59
C ILE A 19 -15.82 -26.79 15.48
N GLU A 20 -14.97 -27.69 14.97
CA GLU A 20 -15.39 -28.69 13.98
C GLU A 20 -16.28 -29.78 14.60
N ASN A 21 -16.03 -30.18 15.85
CA ASN A 21 -16.90 -31.12 16.57
C ASN A 21 -18.26 -30.50 16.95
N ASP A 22 -18.31 -29.21 17.28
CA ASP A 22 -19.57 -28.52 17.56
C ASP A 22 -20.40 -28.25 16.29
N LEU A 23 -19.78 -27.99 15.14
CA LEU A 23 -20.46 -27.90 13.84
C LEU A 23 -20.97 -29.26 13.34
N ALA A 24 -20.21 -30.34 13.56
CA ALA A 24 -20.67 -31.71 13.28
C ALA A 24 -21.86 -32.12 14.18
N ASN A 25 -21.87 -31.71 15.44
CA ASN A 25 -22.97 -31.97 16.37
C ASN A 25 -24.21 -31.10 16.10
N LEU A 26 -24.06 -29.85 15.63
CA LEU A 26 -25.18 -28.98 15.24
C LEU A 26 -25.84 -29.39 13.91
N SER A 27 -25.07 -29.93 12.97
CA SER A 27 -25.59 -30.44 11.69
C SER A 27 -26.38 -31.75 11.84
N THR A 28 -26.08 -32.55 12.86
CA THR A 28 -26.79 -33.82 13.15
C THR A 28 -28.03 -33.64 14.03
N LEU A 29 -28.11 -32.57 14.83
CA LEU A 29 -29.25 -32.26 15.71
C LEU A 29 -30.44 -31.56 15.01
N SER A 30 -30.22 -30.85 13.90
CA SER A 30 -31.25 -30.01 13.26
C SER A 30 -32.13 -30.73 12.24
N ALA A 31 -31.64 -31.78 11.58
CA ALA A 31 -32.34 -32.37 10.43
C ALA A 31 -33.24 -33.59 10.73
N THR A 32 -32.99 -34.36 11.80
CA THR A 32 -33.61 -35.69 11.95
C THR A 32 -34.60 -35.86 13.10
N LYS A 33 -34.47 -35.11 14.21
CA LYS A 33 -35.32 -35.32 15.41
C LYS A 33 -36.52 -34.37 15.52
N LEU A 34 -36.38 -33.11 15.10
CA LEU A 34 -37.43 -32.08 15.19
C LEU A 34 -38.42 -32.11 14.01
N GLY A 35 -37.93 -32.27 12.78
CA GLY A 35 -38.77 -32.33 11.57
C GLY A 35 -39.56 -33.64 11.42
N LYS A 36 -39.11 -34.74 12.04
CA LYS A 36 -39.85 -36.01 12.05
C LYS A 36 -40.97 -36.03 13.11
N ARG A 37 -40.74 -35.42 14.29
CA ARG A 37 -41.74 -35.31 15.37
C ARG A 37 -42.90 -34.35 15.05
N ARG A 38 -42.64 -33.24 14.36
CA ARG A 38 -43.73 -32.32 13.94
C ARG A 38 -44.61 -32.91 12.84
N ARG A 39 -44.01 -33.61 11.86
CA ARG A 39 -44.78 -34.32 10.82
C ARG A 39 -45.63 -35.43 11.42
N SER A 40 -45.08 -36.25 12.34
CA SER A 40 -45.85 -37.33 12.97
C SER A 40 -47.04 -36.82 13.78
N PHE A 41 -46.87 -35.74 14.56
CA PHE A 41 -47.95 -35.24 15.42
C PHE A 41 -49.19 -34.77 14.64
N HIS A 42 -49.00 -34.02 13.55
CA HIS A 42 -50.12 -33.55 12.72
C HIS A 42 -50.73 -34.68 11.88
N THR A 43 -49.91 -35.63 11.37
CA THR A 43 -50.44 -36.78 10.63
C THR A 43 -51.21 -37.75 11.53
N ASP A 44 -50.76 -37.95 12.77
CA ASP A 44 -51.41 -38.81 13.75
C ASP A 44 -52.70 -38.18 14.26
N LYS A 45 -52.71 -36.85 14.47
CA LYS A 45 -53.93 -36.10 14.81
C LYS A 45 -54.95 -36.12 13.66
N LYS A 46 -54.49 -35.94 12.40
CA LYS A 46 -55.33 -36.08 11.20
C LYS A 46 -55.93 -37.49 11.07
N ALA A 47 -55.11 -38.52 11.29
CA ALA A 47 -55.57 -39.91 11.25
C ALA A 47 -56.63 -40.20 12.31
N THR A 48 -56.45 -39.65 13.52
CA THR A 48 -57.39 -39.77 14.64
C THR A 48 -58.71 -39.06 14.35
N LEU A 49 -58.67 -37.82 13.84
CA LEU A 49 -59.85 -37.07 13.39
C LEU A 49 -60.63 -37.80 12.28
N LYS A 50 -59.94 -38.34 11.27
CA LYS A 50 -60.58 -39.16 10.21
C LYS A 50 -61.21 -40.42 10.75
N ARG A 51 -60.60 -41.05 11.76
CA ARG A 51 -61.15 -42.24 12.44
C ARG A 51 -62.43 -41.89 13.21
N ASN A 52 -62.42 -40.79 13.96
CA ASN A 52 -63.59 -40.31 14.71
C ASN A 52 -64.75 -39.93 13.79
N LEU A 53 -64.48 -39.22 12.68
CA LEU A 53 -65.50 -38.90 11.67
C LEU A 53 -66.11 -40.16 11.04
N ARG A 54 -65.30 -41.20 10.78
CA ARG A 54 -65.78 -42.51 10.29
C ARG A 54 -66.61 -43.24 11.34
N LEU A 55 -66.24 -43.19 12.60
CA LEU A 55 -66.98 -43.81 13.71
C LEU A 55 -68.31 -43.11 13.96
N ASN A 56 -68.36 -41.77 13.90
CA ASN A 56 -69.61 -41.01 14.02
C ASN A 56 -70.56 -41.26 12.84
N LYS A 57 -70.04 -41.33 11.61
CA LYS A 57 -70.86 -41.76 10.44
C LYS A 57 -71.42 -43.18 10.60
N ARG A 58 -70.65 -44.12 11.17
CA ARG A 58 -71.12 -45.48 11.46
C ARG A 58 -72.16 -45.52 12.58
N ARG A 59 -72.03 -44.70 13.63
CA ARG A 59 -73.03 -44.56 14.70
C ARG A 59 -74.35 -43.99 14.17
N SER A 60 -74.30 -42.98 13.30
CA SER A 60 -75.46 -42.45 12.58
C SER A 60 -76.15 -43.54 11.73
N PHE A 61 -75.38 -44.40 11.07
CA PHE A 61 -75.90 -45.54 10.30
C PHE A 61 -76.57 -46.62 11.17
N PHE A 62 -76.04 -46.91 12.35
CA PHE A 62 -76.65 -47.85 13.31
C PHE A 62 -77.92 -47.28 13.96
N ASN A 63 -77.95 -45.97 14.22
CA ASN A 63 -79.13 -45.24 14.71
C ASN A 63 -80.29 -45.26 13.69
N PHE A 64 -79.99 -45.26 12.39
CA PHE A 64 -81.00 -45.37 11.31
C PHE A 64 -81.74 -46.72 11.29
N PHE A 65 -81.13 -47.81 11.78
CA PHE A 65 -81.77 -49.14 11.83
C PHE A 65 -82.76 -49.29 13.01
N PHE A 66 -82.57 -48.56 14.11
CA PHE A 66 -83.54 -48.51 15.22
C PHE A 66 -84.52 -47.34 15.02
N LYS A 67 -85.48 -47.52 14.11
CA LYS A 67 -86.57 -46.57 13.87
C LYS A 67 -87.49 -46.43 15.09
N CYS A 68 -87.20 -45.49 15.98
CA CYS A 68 -88.22 -44.91 16.86
C CYS A 68 -88.69 -43.59 16.22
N ASN A 69 -89.70 -43.67 15.35
CA ASN A 69 -90.12 -42.56 14.46
C ASN A 69 -90.70 -41.33 15.17
N ASN A 70 -90.84 -41.30 16.51
CA ASN A 70 -91.40 -40.16 17.26
C ASN A 70 -90.71 -39.90 18.61
N CYS A 71 -89.40 -40.14 18.71
CA CYS A 71 -88.63 -39.71 19.89
C CYS A 71 -87.95 -38.36 19.62
N GLU A 72 -88.39 -37.31 20.31
CA GLU A 72 -87.80 -35.96 20.26
C GLU A 72 -86.30 -35.99 20.62
N GLU A 73 -85.93 -36.90 21.52
CA GLU A 73 -84.55 -37.19 21.90
C GLU A 73 -83.69 -37.72 20.74
N TYR A 74 -84.25 -38.55 19.85
CA TYR A 74 -83.50 -39.09 18.70
C TYR A 74 -83.16 -37.99 17.69
N LYS A 75 -84.11 -37.10 17.39
CA LYS A 75 -83.87 -35.95 16.51
C LYS A 75 -82.81 -35.02 17.11
N LYS A 76 -82.83 -34.82 18.43
CA LYS A 76 -81.83 -34.04 19.14
C LYS A 76 -80.43 -34.67 19.02
N ILE A 77 -80.30 -35.98 19.25
CA ILE A 77 -79.02 -36.71 19.13
C ILE A 77 -78.45 -36.64 17.70
N VAL A 78 -79.29 -36.81 16.66
CA VAL A 78 -78.84 -36.70 15.27
C VAL A 78 -78.38 -35.27 14.95
N SER A 79 -79.13 -34.26 15.39
CA SER A 79 -78.73 -32.85 15.18
C SER A 79 -77.44 -32.48 15.91
N GLU A 80 -77.22 -33.00 17.12
CA GLU A 80 -75.97 -32.81 17.88
C GLU A 80 -74.80 -33.52 17.20
N GLN A 81 -75.00 -34.72 16.65
CA GLN A 81 -73.99 -35.45 15.88
C GLN A 81 -73.63 -34.74 14.57
N ASP A 82 -74.59 -34.14 13.87
CA ASP A 82 -74.33 -33.39 12.65
C ASP A 82 -73.51 -32.13 12.93
N VAL A 83 -73.81 -31.42 14.02
CA VAL A 83 -73.00 -30.28 14.50
C VAL A 83 -71.58 -30.71 14.87
N GLU A 84 -71.41 -31.85 15.53
CA GLU A 84 -70.09 -32.38 15.89
C GLU A 84 -69.30 -32.82 14.64
N ASN A 85 -69.97 -33.45 13.67
CA ASN A 85 -69.35 -33.84 12.40
C ASN A 85 -68.91 -32.62 11.58
N GLU A 86 -69.69 -31.53 11.57
CA GLU A 86 -69.28 -30.28 10.94
C GLU A 86 -68.06 -29.65 11.63
N LYS A 87 -68.00 -29.68 12.97
CA LYS A 87 -66.84 -29.19 13.73
C LYS A 87 -65.59 -30.00 13.40
N LEU A 88 -65.68 -31.33 13.44
CA LEU A 88 -64.56 -32.22 13.10
C LEU A 88 -64.10 -32.05 11.64
N LYS A 89 -65.02 -31.76 10.71
CA LYS A 89 -64.68 -31.48 9.32
C LYS A 89 -63.92 -30.15 9.19
N LYS A 90 -64.39 -29.08 9.82
CA LYS A 90 -63.69 -27.77 9.85
C LYS A 90 -62.30 -27.87 10.48
N GLU A 91 -62.15 -28.65 11.55
CA GLU A 91 -60.85 -28.92 12.16
C GLU A 91 -59.91 -29.71 11.25
N LEU A 92 -60.45 -30.66 10.48
CA LEU A 92 -59.68 -31.42 9.51
C LEU A 92 -59.18 -30.52 8.37
N ASP A 93 -60.05 -29.65 7.83
CA ASP A 93 -59.71 -28.74 6.74
C ASP A 93 -58.64 -27.72 7.19
N LEU A 94 -58.78 -27.16 8.41
CA LEU A 94 -57.77 -26.28 9.00
C LEU A 94 -56.42 -26.98 9.19
N LEU A 95 -56.43 -28.26 9.56
CA LEU A 95 -55.21 -29.03 9.76
C LEU A 95 -54.54 -29.39 8.42
N ASP A 96 -55.30 -29.49 7.33
CA ASP A 96 -54.79 -29.72 5.98
C ASP A 96 -54.12 -28.47 5.40
N GLU A 97 -54.70 -27.29 5.62
CA GLU A 97 -54.06 -25.99 5.33
C GLU A 97 -52.73 -25.83 6.07
N ASN A 98 -52.72 -26.07 7.39
CA ASN A 98 -51.48 -25.99 8.19
C ASN A 98 -50.39 -26.99 7.74
N ILE A 99 -50.77 -28.21 7.33
CA ILE A 99 -49.82 -29.18 6.80
C ILE A 99 -49.22 -28.70 5.47
N LYS A 100 -50.03 -28.04 4.63
CA LYS A 100 -49.57 -27.47 3.36
C LYS A 100 -48.57 -26.35 3.59
N ASP A 101 -48.89 -25.40 4.47
CA ASP A 101 -47.98 -24.29 4.80
C ASP A 101 -46.63 -24.78 5.36
N VAL A 102 -46.65 -25.79 6.23
CA VAL A 102 -45.41 -26.38 6.78
C VAL A 102 -44.59 -27.08 5.70
N LYS A 103 -45.22 -27.69 4.68
CA LYS A 103 -44.50 -28.29 3.55
C LYS A 103 -43.87 -27.23 2.66
N ASP A 104 -44.59 -26.15 2.38
CA ASP A 104 -44.09 -25.06 1.54
C ASP A 104 -42.91 -24.34 2.24
N GLN A 105 -43.00 -24.15 3.56
CA GLN A 105 -41.88 -23.65 4.37
C GLN A 105 -40.66 -24.59 4.36
N LEU A 106 -40.88 -25.91 4.42
CA LEU A 106 -39.80 -26.89 4.34
C LEU A 106 -39.10 -26.84 2.98
N ALA A 107 -39.86 -26.77 1.88
CA ALA A 107 -39.32 -26.68 0.53
C ALA A 107 -38.48 -25.40 0.34
N SER A 108 -38.96 -24.27 0.87
CA SER A 108 -38.21 -23.00 0.88
C SER A 108 -36.91 -23.11 1.71
N ALA A 109 -36.96 -23.74 2.88
CA ALA A 109 -35.78 -23.97 3.72
C ALA A 109 -34.75 -24.89 3.05
N GLU A 110 -35.19 -25.91 2.31
CA GLU A 110 -34.30 -26.80 1.54
C GLU A 110 -33.60 -26.03 0.41
N GLN A 111 -34.30 -25.15 -0.31
CA GLN A 111 -33.69 -24.27 -1.31
C GLN A 111 -32.63 -23.34 -0.69
N VAL A 112 -32.94 -22.70 0.44
CA VAL A 112 -31.96 -21.85 1.15
C VAL A 112 -30.71 -22.66 1.56
N ASN A 113 -30.90 -23.91 2.01
CA ASN A 113 -29.78 -24.78 2.40
C ASN A 113 -28.89 -25.17 1.20
N THR A 114 -29.48 -25.40 0.02
CA THR A 114 -28.69 -25.64 -1.21
C THR A 114 -27.83 -24.44 -1.58
N VAL A 115 -28.40 -23.23 -1.56
CA VAL A 115 -27.68 -21.98 -1.83
C VAL A 115 -26.56 -21.73 -0.80
N LEU A 116 -26.80 -22.04 0.47
CA LEU A 116 -25.78 -21.92 1.51
C LEU A 116 -24.63 -22.89 1.30
N LYS A 117 -24.90 -24.15 0.89
CA LYS A 117 -23.84 -25.12 0.59
C LYS A 117 -22.96 -24.67 -0.59
N GLU A 118 -23.57 -24.13 -1.64
CA GLU A 118 -22.82 -23.57 -2.78
C GLU A 118 -21.95 -22.39 -2.35
N LYS A 119 -22.49 -21.47 -1.54
CA LYS A 119 -21.70 -20.34 -0.99
C LYS A 119 -20.55 -20.81 -0.10
N ILE A 120 -20.74 -21.82 0.73
CA ILE A 120 -19.67 -22.41 1.54
C ILE A 120 -18.58 -23.02 0.65
N GLY A 121 -18.96 -23.71 -0.43
CA GLY A 121 -18.00 -24.23 -1.42
C GLY A 121 -17.15 -23.13 -2.06
N LEU A 122 -17.78 -22.02 -2.48
CA LEU A 122 -17.07 -20.87 -3.04
C LEU A 122 -16.13 -20.22 -2.01
N LEU A 123 -16.56 -20.11 -0.74
CA LEU A 123 -15.72 -19.56 0.33
C LEU A 123 -14.48 -20.42 0.58
N HIS A 124 -14.61 -21.75 0.56
CA HIS A 124 -13.44 -22.64 0.66
C HIS A 124 -12.48 -22.43 -0.50
N GLN A 125 -12.99 -22.37 -1.74
CA GLN A 125 -12.16 -22.12 -2.92
C GLN A 125 -11.43 -20.76 -2.86
N MET A 126 -12.10 -19.70 -2.40
CA MET A 126 -11.47 -18.39 -2.20
C MET A 126 -10.38 -18.45 -1.12
N ASN A 127 -10.59 -19.22 -0.06
CA ASN A 127 -9.61 -19.35 1.02
C ASN A 127 -8.35 -20.11 0.56
N ASP A 128 -8.52 -21.16 -0.25
CA ASP A 128 -7.40 -21.90 -0.84
C ASP A 128 -6.58 -21.01 -1.79
N ASN A 129 -7.25 -20.20 -2.62
CA ASN A 129 -6.59 -19.23 -3.49
C ASN A 129 -5.80 -18.18 -2.68
N LEU A 130 -6.39 -17.64 -1.61
CA LEU A 130 -5.70 -16.69 -0.72
C LEU A 130 -4.47 -17.33 -0.04
N LYS A 131 -4.55 -18.61 0.33
CA LYS A 131 -3.42 -19.33 0.91
C LYS A 131 -2.28 -19.46 -0.10
N PHE A 132 -2.60 -19.81 -1.34
CA PHE A 132 -1.63 -19.92 -2.42
C PHE A 132 -0.97 -18.57 -2.76
N GLU A 133 -1.76 -17.49 -2.83
CA GLU A 133 -1.22 -16.13 -3.05
C GLU A 133 -0.26 -15.72 -1.93
N LYS A 134 -0.60 -15.97 -0.67
CA LYS A 134 0.28 -15.70 0.48
C LYS A 134 1.60 -16.48 0.41
N GLU A 135 1.56 -17.74 0.01
CA GLU A 135 2.79 -18.54 -0.15
C GLU A 135 3.66 -17.99 -1.29
N ASN A 136 3.06 -17.59 -2.41
CA ASN A 136 3.77 -17.00 -3.54
C ASN A 136 4.35 -15.60 -3.24
N GLU A 137 3.67 -14.80 -2.42
CA GLU A 137 4.24 -13.54 -1.94
C GLU A 137 5.40 -13.78 -0.97
N LYS A 138 5.28 -14.77 -0.08
CA LYS A 138 6.34 -15.13 0.87
C LYS A 138 7.62 -15.60 0.16
N THR A 139 7.51 -16.38 -0.92
CA THR A 139 8.68 -16.80 -1.71
C THR A 139 9.36 -15.61 -2.37
N LYS A 140 8.60 -14.70 -3.00
CA LYS A 140 9.14 -13.47 -3.61
C LYS A 140 9.84 -12.55 -2.60
N VAL A 141 9.31 -12.46 -1.37
CA VAL A 141 9.94 -11.68 -0.30
C VAL A 141 11.26 -12.34 0.12
N ASN A 142 11.29 -13.66 0.28
CA ASN A 142 12.53 -14.38 0.63
C ASN A 142 13.61 -14.26 -0.45
N GLU A 143 13.24 -14.32 -1.74
CA GLU A 143 14.19 -14.09 -2.83
C GLU A 143 14.83 -12.70 -2.76
N LYS A 144 14.03 -11.67 -2.52
CA LYS A 144 14.53 -10.28 -2.34
C LYS A 144 15.43 -10.13 -1.11
N ILE A 145 15.12 -10.83 -0.01
CA ILE A 145 15.97 -10.82 1.19
C ILE A 145 17.34 -11.42 0.84
N ASN A 146 17.37 -12.58 0.16
CA ASN A 146 18.62 -13.23 -0.23
C ASN A 146 19.46 -12.36 -1.20
N GLU A 147 18.82 -11.69 -2.17
CA GLU A 147 19.50 -10.75 -3.05
C GLU A 147 20.10 -9.58 -2.27
N GLN A 148 19.37 -9.06 -1.30
CA GLN A 148 19.82 -7.94 -0.48
C GLN A 148 20.95 -8.32 0.48
N GLU A 149 20.93 -9.54 1.03
CA GLU A 149 22.04 -10.09 1.81
C GLU A 149 23.32 -10.22 0.97
N SER A 150 23.21 -10.75 -0.26
CA SER A 150 24.34 -10.85 -1.19
C SER A 150 24.95 -9.49 -1.57
N LEU A 151 24.10 -8.47 -1.78
CA LEU A 151 24.55 -7.10 -2.02
C LEU A 151 25.25 -6.51 -0.79
N ASN A 152 24.75 -6.80 0.42
CA ASN A 152 25.33 -6.33 1.66
C ASN A 152 26.72 -6.95 1.90
N ASP A 153 26.89 -8.24 1.65
CA ASP A 153 28.20 -8.91 1.73
C ASP A 153 29.21 -8.31 0.76
N THR A 154 28.76 -8.00 -0.46
CA THR A 154 29.59 -7.33 -1.48
C THR A 154 30.03 -5.93 -1.03
N LEU A 155 29.12 -5.18 -0.40
CA LEU A 155 29.42 -3.86 0.17
C LEU A 155 30.40 -3.93 1.33
N ILE A 156 30.28 -4.94 2.20
CA ILE A 156 31.21 -5.17 3.31
C ILE A 156 32.62 -5.39 2.77
N LEU A 157 32.77 -6.30 1.79
CA LEU A 157 34.06 -6.58 1.15
C LEU A 157 34.66 -5.33 0.45
N ALA A 158 33.83 -4.55 -0.24
CA ALA A 158 34.28 -3.30 -0.87
C ALA A 158 34.76 -2.27 0.16
N ASN A 159 34.05 -2.13 1.28
CA ASN A 159 34.43 -1.24 2.37
C ASN A 159 35.73 -1.68 3.07
N GLU A 160 35.93 -2.98 3.26
CA GLU A 160 37.19 -3.52 3.79
C GLU A 160 38.36 -3.21 2.87
N LYS A 161 38.19 -3.41 1.55
CA LYS A 161 39.21 -3.06 0.57
C LYS A 161 39.56 -1.57 0.58
N LEU A 162 38.55 -0.70 0.63
CA LEU A 162 38.76 0.75 0.76
C LEU A 162 39.51 1.12 2.04
N ARG A 163 39.20 0.48 3.17
CA ARG A 163 39.95 0.71 4.43
C ARG A 163 41.41 0.34 4.31
N GLU A 164 41.73 -0.76 3.65
CA GLU A 164 43.12 -1.16 3.41
C GLU A 164 43.85 -0.21 2.46
N ASP A 165 43.19 0.27 1.41
CA ASP A 165 43.78 1.26 0.50
C ASP A 165 44.03 2.61 1.20
N ILE A 166 43.11 3.06 2.07
CA ILE A 166 43.31 4.25 2.90
C ILE A 166 44.52 4.08 3.83
N LYS A 167 44.68 2.91 4.48
CA LYS A 167 45.86 2.64 5.33
C LYS A 167 47.16 2.70 4.53
N LYS A 168 47.19 2.12 3.32
CA LYS A 168 48.37 2.18 2.43
C LYS A 168 48.71 3.61 2.03
N GLN A 169 47.70 4.42 1.70
CA GLN A 169 47.90 5.83 1.38
C GLN A 169 48.41 6.62 2.59
N ALA A 170 47.90 6.37 3.78
CA ALA A 170 48.36 7.01 5.01
C ALA A 170 49.86 6.72 5.27
N LEU A 171 50.29 5.46 5.12
CA LEU A 171 51.70 5.09 5.24
C LEU A 171 52.57 5.78 4.18
N LYS A 172 52.08 5.90 2.94
CA LYS A 172 52.79 6.61 1.86
C LYS A 172 52.96 8.10 2.19
N ILE A 173 51.93 8.75 2.74
CA ILE A 173 52.00 10.15 3.19
C ILE A 173 53.03 10.29 4.30
N GLU A 174 53.02 9.42 5.30
CA GLU A 174 53.99 9.46 6.41
C GLU A 174 55.45 9.34 5.91
N CYS A 175 55.70 8.45 4.95
CA CYS A 175 57.01 8.34 4.31
C CYS A 175 57.42 9.63 3.57
N LEU A 176 56.49 10.24 2.83
CA LEU A 176 56.75 11.48 2.11
C LEU A 176 57.01 12.66 3.06
N GLU A 177 56.31 12.74 4.19
CA GLU A 177 56.56 13.74 5.23
C GLU A 177 57.96 13.59 5.83
N LYS A 178 58.37 12.36 6.14
CA LYS A 178 59.74 12.06 6.61
C LYS A 178 60.79 12.48 5.58
N CYS A 179 60.59 12.16 4.30
CA CYS A 179 61.48 12.59 3.22
C CYS A 179 61.52 14.12 3.07
N LYS A 180 60.39 14.81 3.25
CA LYS A 180 60.33 16.28 3.20
C LYS A 180 61.15 16.91 4.32
N ILE A 181 61.05 16.38 5.54
CA ILE A 181 61.82 16.87 6.70
C ILE A 181 63.32 16.72 6.44
N THR A 182 63.78 15.54 6.02
CA THR A 182 65.21 15.31 5.76
C THR A 182 65.75 16.17 4.63
N LEU A 183 64.98 16.38 3.56
CA LEU A 183 65.33 17.32 2.50
C LEU A 183 65.46 18.75 3.04
N GLN A 184 64.52 19.19 3.86
CA GLN A 184 64.53 20.54 4.43
C GLN A 184 65.71 20.76 5.38
N GLU A 185 66.08 19.75 6.18
CA GLU A 185 67.29 19.77 7.00
C GLU A 185 68.55 19.90 6.14
N SER A 186 68.65 19.12 5.05
CA SER A 186 69.80 19.19 4.13
C SER A 186 69.93 20.57 3.46
N VAL A 187 68.81 21.16 3.01
CA VAL A 187 68.76 22.50 2.42
C VAL A 187 69.20 23.56 3.43
N ASN A 188 68.73 23.47 4.69
CA ASN A 188 69.16 24.37 5.75
C ASN A 188 70.65 24.25 6.05
N GLU A 189 71.21 23.04 6.00
CA GLU A 189 72.64 22.81 6.18
C GLU A 189 73.48 23.46 5.06
N TYR A 190 73.06 23.29 3.80
CA TYR A 190 73.69 23.95 2.65
C TYR A 190 73.60 25.48 2.75
N TYR A 191 72.43 26.01 3.11
CA TYR A 191 72.23 27.44 3.30
C TYR A 191 73.17 28.01 4.37
N ASN A 192 73.33 27.31 5.50
CA ASN A 192 74.26 27.70 6.55
C ASN A 192 75.74 27.64 6.12
N LYS A 193 76.12 26.66 5.28
CA LYS A 193 77.47 26.59 4.70
C LYS A 193 77.75 27.79 3.77
N ILE A 194 76.78 28.14 2.93
CA ILE A 194 76.87 29.31 2.04
C ILE A 194 77.01 30.60 2.85
N LEU A 195 76.22 30.78 3.91
CA LEU A 195 76.34 31.94 4.80
C LEU A 195 77.74 32.07 5.40
N LYS A 196 78.32 30.97 5.90
CA LYS A 196 79.69 30.95 6.44
C LYS A 196 80.72 31.34 5.40
N LEU A 197 80.63 30.78 4.18
CA LEU A 197 81.52 31.14 3.07
C LEU A 197 81.40 32.62 2.69
N ASN A 198 80.18 33.17 2.71
CA ASN A 198 79.93 34.57 2.38
C ASN A 198 80.53 35.53 3.43
N VAL A 199 80.51 35.15 4.72
CA VAL A 199 81.19 35.88 5.80
C VAL A 199 82.71 35.86 5.59
N ILE A 200 83.29 34.68 5.29
CA ILE A 200 84.72 34.53 5.02
C ILE A 200 85.13 35.39 3.82
N TYR A 201 84.35 35.35 2.73
CA TYR A 201 84.59 36.14 1.54
C TYR A 201 84.60 37.66 1.83
N LYS A 202 83.61 38.16 2.58
CA LYS A 202 83.56 39.57 2.99
C LYS A 202 84.75 39.97 3.87
N ASN A 203 85.15 39.12 4.81
CA ASN A 203 86.32 39.37 5.66
C ASN A 203 87.61 39.44 4.83
N ASN A 204 87.78 38.52 3.87
CA ASN A 204 88.94 38.52 2.97
C ASN A 204 88.98 39.75 2.05
N GLN A 205 87.83 40.24 1.57
CA GLN A 205 87.76 41.52 0.84
C GLN A 205 88.19 42.71 1.71
N THR A 206 87.80 42.74 2.99
CA THR A 206 88.23 43.80 3.90
C THR A 206 89.72 43.74 4.25
N GLU A 207 90.34 42.56 4.22
CA GLU A 207 91.79 42.40 4.39
C GLU A 207 92.58 42.76 3.12
N ALA A 208 92.06 42.45 1.93
CA ALA A 208 92.64 42.87 0.65
C ALA A 208 92.63 44.41 0.52
N ASN A 209 91.51 45.05 0.87
CA ASN A 209 91.38 46.52 0.84
C ASN A 209 92.25 47.24 1.90
N LYS A 210 92.81 46.53 2.89
CA LYS A 210 93.80 47.08 3.83
C LYS A 210 95.24 47.00 3.31
N LYS A 211 95.53 46.19 2.29
CA LYS A 211 96.88 46.02 1.73
C LYS A 211 97.17 46.86 0.49
N GLU A 212 96.16 47.51 -0.10
CA GLU A 212 96.33 48.41 -1.26
C GLU A 212 96.55 49.90 -0.87
N GLY A 213 96.76 50.18 0.42
CA GLY A 213 96.88 51.55 0.96
C GLY A 213 98.28 52.19 0.97
N GLU A 214 99.30 51.60 0.33
CA GLU A 214 100.64 52.20 0.25
C GLU A 214 101.28 51.99 -1.13
N GLY A 215 101.19 53.00 -2.02
CA GLY A 215 101.86 52.98 -3.32
C GLY A 215 101.47 54.15 -4.23
N LYS A 216 102.39 55.11 -4.36
CA LYS A 216 102.24 56.45 -4.99
C LYS A 216 102.22 56.47 -6.55
N SER A 217 101.41 57.39 -7.10
CA SER A 217 101.75 58.47 -8.05
C SER A 217 102.16 58.16 -9.51
N ALA A 218 101.37 58.62 -10.50
CA ALA A 218 101.63 59.81 -11.36
C ALA A 218 100.99 59.71 -12.76
N ASN A 219 100.28 60.78 -13.15
CA ASN A 219 100.13 61.41 -14.49
C ASN A 219 99.61 60.57 -15.68
N ALA A 220 98.96 61.11 -16.70
CA ALA A 220 98.12 62.27 -16.97
C ALA A 220 97.69 62.12 -18.44
N THR A 221 96.42 62.42 -18.75
CA THR A 221 95.90 62.91 -20.05
C THR A 221 95.98 62.06 -21.33
N GLY A 222 94.83 61.93 -22.00
CA GLY A 222 94.74 61.63 -23.43
C GLY A 222 93.35 61.16 -23.86
N ASN A 223 92.53 62.07 -24.38
CA ASN A 223 91.28 61.77 -25.09
C ASN A 223 91.53 60.85 -26.29
N ALA A 224 90.56 59.99 -26.63
CA ALA A 224 89.85 59.97 -27.91
C ALA A 224 89.22 58.60 -28.19
N GLU A 225 88.03 58.69 -28.78
CA GLU A 225 87.47 57.78 -29.78
C GLU A 225 86.83 56.45 -29.35
N GLY A 226 85.64 56.26 -29.94
CA GLY A 226 84.76 55.13 -29.69
C GLY A 226 85.42 53.82 -30.09
N THR A 227 85.22 52.85 -29.22
CA THR A 227 85.46 51.44 -29.49
C THR A 227 84.12 50.75 -29.42
N GLU A 228 83.64 50.36 -30.59
CA GLU A 228 82.70 49.26 -30.73
C GLU A 228 83.17 48.14 -29.79
N THR A 229 82.34 47.76 -28.84
CA THR A 229 82.60 46.59 -28.01
C THR A 229 82.48 45.36 -28.90
N GLU A 230 83.54 45.05 -29.65
CA GLU A 230 83.78 43.71 -30.16
C GLU A 230 83.74 42.77 -28.96
N LEU A 231 82.68 41.98 -28.90
CA LEU A 231 82.52 40.89 -27.94
C LEU A 231 83.64 39.88 -28.21
N ASN A 232 84.79 40.08 -27.57
CA ASN A 232 85.86 39.10 -27.50
C ASN A 232 85.43 37.99 -26.52
N ILE A 233 84.44 37.20 -26.94
CA ILE A 233 84.04 35.97 -26.26
C ILE A 233 84.92 34.88 -26.86
N ASP A 234 85.71 34.19 -26.03
CA ASP A 234 86.49 33.03 -26.46
C ASP A 234 85.54 32.03 -27.13
N PRO A 235 85.75 31.64 -28.41
CA PRO A 235 84.86 30.73 -29.12
C PRO A 235 84.56 29.45 -28.34
N LYS A 236 85.48 29.00 -27.47
CA LYS A 236 85.24 27.86 -26.57
C LYS A 236 84.19 28.14 -25.51
N GLU A 237 84.21 29.31 -24.86
CA GLU A 237 83.22 29.68 -23.83
C GLU A 237 81.83 29.88 -24.45
N TYR A 238 81.75 30.43 -25.66
CA TYR A 238 80.48 30.59 -26.38
C TYR A 238 79.85 29.25 -26.76
N ILE A 239 80.67 28.29 -27.22
CA ILE A 239 80.21 26.92 -27.51
C ILE A 239 79.73 26.23 -26.22
N GLU A 240 80.46 26.39 -25.11
CA GLU A 240 80.09 25.82 -23.83
C GLU A 240 78.75 26.39 -23.30
N GLN A 241 78.55 27.71 -23.39
CA GLN A 241 77.27 28.35 -23.09
C GLN A 241 76.12 27.79 -23.94
N LEU A 242 76.28 27.73 -25.26
CA LEU A 242 75.27 27.19 -26.17
C LEU A 242 74.95 25.73 -25.84
N THR A 243 75.94 24.90 -25.51
CA THR A 243 75.73 23.51 -25.11
C THR A 243 74.96 23.37 -23.79
N ASN A 244 75.25 24.23 -22.81
CA ASN A 244 74.52 24.24 -21.55
C ASN A 244 73.08 24.70 -21.73
N GLU A 245 72.86 25.73 -22.58
CA GLU A 245 71.53 26.24 -22.89
C GLU A 245 70.68 25.20 -23.65
N THR A 246 71.27 24.49 -24.63
CA THR A 246 70.57 23.38 -25.31
C THR A 246 70.29 22.20 -24.38
N LEU A 247 71.16 21.94 -23.40
CA LEU A 247 70.94 20.87 -22.43
C LEU A 247 69.79 21.21 -21.46
N GLU A 248 69.68 22.47 -21.02
CA GLU A 248 68.53 22.95 -20.24
C GLU A 248 67.23 22.98 -21.05
N GLN A 249 67.28 23.37 -22.33
CA GLN A 249 66.13 23.26 -23.24
C GLN A 249 65.65 21.81 -23.40
N ARG A 250 66.57 20.83 -23.48
CA ARG A 250 66.18 19.41 -23.52
C ARG A 250 65.50 18.94 -22.24
N LYS A 251 65.99 19.36 -21.06
CA LYS A 251 65.36 19.02 -19.78
C LYS A 251 63.95 19.62 -19.68
N THR A 252 63.77 20.86 -20.13
CA THR A 252 62.44 21.49 -20.16
C THR A 252 61.50 20.82 -21.15
N ILE A 253 61.96 20.42 -22.34
CA ILE A 253 61.16 19.64 -23.29
C ILE A 253 60.74 18.29 -22.69
N GLN A 254 61.65 17.57 -22.03
CA GLN A 254 61.31 16.31 -21.36
C GLN A 254 60.27 16.50 -20.24
N SER A 255 60.41 17.58 -19.45
CA SER A 255 59.43 17.95 -18.44
C SER A 255 58.04 18.21 -19.06
N HIS A 256 57.98 18.99 -20.14
CA HIS A 256 56.73 19.26 -20.84
C HIS A 256 56.09 18.00 -21.45
N GLN A 257 56.90 17.06 -21.98
CA GLN A 257 56.38 15.80 -22.51
C GLN A 257 55.72 14.94 -21.42
N LEU A 258 56.30 14.90 -20.23
CA LEU A 258 55.68 14.22 -19.07
C LEU A 258 54.36 14.91 -18.69
N LEU A 259 54.35 16.24 -18.61
CA LEU A 259 53.16 17.00 -18.25
C LEU A 259 52.02 16.83 -19.27
N ILE A 260 52.34 16.76 -20.57
CA ILE A 260 51.37 16.47 -21.63
C ILE A 260 50.81 15.05 -21.45
N SER A 261 51.66 14.07 -21.16
CA SER A 261 51.22 12.68 -20.95
C SER A 261 50.27 12.56 -19.74
N GLU A 262 50.58 13.25 -18.64
CA GLU A 262 49.70 13.32 -17.46
C GLU A 262 48.36 14.00 -17.78
N LEU A 263 48.39 15.08 -18.57
CA LEU A 263 47.17 15.76 -19.00
C LEU A 263 46.29 14.87 -19.88
N GLU A 264 46.88 14.15 -20.85
CA GLU A 264 46.16 13.22 -21.72
C GLU A 264 45.52 12.06 -20.93
N GLU A 265 46.23 11.51 -19.93
CA GLU A 265 45.66 10.51 -19.03
C GLU A 265 44.52 11.08 -18.18
N SER A 266 44.68 12.31 -17.66
CA SER A 266 43.64 12.97 -16.88
C SER A 266 42.38 13.24 -17.72
N GLU A 267 42.54 13.60 -19.00
CA GLU A 267 41.44 13.82 -19.93
C GLU A 267 40.69 12.52 -20.22
N LYS A 268 41.42 11.42 -20.47
CA LYS A 268 40.81 10.09 -20.66
C LYS A 268 40.00 9.67 -19.44
N VAL A 269 40.54 9.86 -18.24
CA VAL A 269 39.82 9.55 -16.98
C VAL A 269 38.56 10.42 -16.86
N LYS A 270 38.67 11.72 -17.09
CA LYS A 270 37.54 12.65 -17.00
C LYS A 270 36.44 12.30 -18.01
N LYS A 271 36.81 11.93 -19.24
CA LYS A 271 35.87 11.49 -20.28
C LYS A 271 35.14 10.20 -19.86
N ALA A 272 35.88 9.20 -19.37
CA ALA A 272 35.28 7.96 -18.88
C ALA A 272 34.34 8.17 -17.68
N MET A 273 34.68 9.09 -16.78
CA MET A 273 33.80 9.48 -15.66
C MET A 273 32.50 10.11 -16.16
N LEU A 274 32.58 11.02 -17.14
CA LEU A 274 31.42 11.70 -17.72
C LEU A 274 30.51 10.71 -18.45
N GLU A 275 31.06 9.81 -19.29
CA GLU A 275 30.30 8.74 -19.96
C GLU A 275 29.59 7.80 -18.94
N SER A 276 30.29 7.45 -17.86
CA SER A 276 29.69 6.67 -16.76
C SER A 276 28.54 7.44 -16.09
N GLU A 277 28.70 8.73 -15.82
CA GLU A 277 27.66 9.56 -15.20
C GLU A 277 26.44 9.76 -16.11
N GLU A 278 26.65 9.98 -17.41
CA GLU A 278 25.59 10.02 -18.41
C GLU A 278 24.80 8.71 -18.45
N SER A 279 25.49 7.56 -18.43
CA SER A 279 24.84 6.25 -18.43
C SER A 279 23.94 6.05 -17.20
N LYS A 280 24.40 6.48 -16.02
CA LYS A 280 23.63 6.42 -14.76
C LYS A 280 22.42 7.35 -14.83
N ASN A 281 22.61 8.58 -15.30
CA ASN A 281 21.54 9.56 -15.45
C ASN A 281 20.46 9.05 -16.42
N LYS A 282 20.86 8.42 -17.52
CA LYS A 282 19.93 7.81 -18.49
C LYS A 282 19.07 6.72 -17.85
N ILE A 283 19.70 5.77 -17.14
CA ILE A 283 18.98 4.70 -16.43
C ILE A 283 17.99 5.29 -15.42
N TYR A 284 18.41 6.30 -14.66
CA TYR A 284 17.56 6.93 -13.66
C TYR A 284 16.39 7.70 -14.30
N VAL A 285 16.60 8.40 -15.41
CA VAL A 285 15.54 9.04 -16.20
C VAL A 285 14.54 8.01 -16.72
N ASP A 286 15.00 6.87 -17.23
CA ASP A 286 14.13 5.79 -17.70
C ASP A 286 13.27 5.20 -16.57
N GLN A 287 13.85 5.03 -15.37
CA GLN A 287 13.12 4.60 -14.17
C GLN A 287 12.06 5.63 -13.73
N LEU A 288 12.39 6.92 -13.75
CA LEU A 288 11.45 7.99 -13.45
C LEU A 288 10.30 8.03 -14.45
N ASN A 289 10.59 7.87 -15.75
CA ASN A 289 9.58 7.80 -16.80
C ASN A 289 8.63 6.60 -16.61
N SER A 290 9.16 5.42 -16.28
CA SER A 290 8.35 4.24 -15.95
C SER A 290 7.46 4.43 -14.72
N THR A 291 7.95 5.19 -13.73
CA THR A 291 7.15 5.53 -12.54
C THR A 291 6.03 6.49 -12.89
N ILE A 292 6.31 7.49 -13.72
CA ILE A 292 5.32 8.46 -14.21
C ILE A 292 4.21 7.76 -15.01
N THR A 293 4.54 6.78 -15.87
CA THR A 293 3.51 6.04 -16.63
C THR A 293 2.59 5.26 -15.70
N LYS A 294 3.15 4.53 -14.72
CA LYS A 294 2.36 3.81 -13.70
C LYS A 294 1.49 4.75 -12.86
N GLN A 295 1.99 5.93 -12.52
CA GLN A 295 1.20 6.95 -11.81
C GLN A 295 0.04 7.47 -12.67
N LYS A 296 0.23 7.66 -13.97
CA LYS A 296 -0.85 8.06 -14.89
C LYS A 296 -1.97 7.01 -14.93
N GLU A 297 -1.63 5.74 -15.08
CA GLU A 297 -2.60 4.63 -15.09
C GLU A 297 -3.41 4.58 -13.78
N LYS A 298 -2.72 4.70 -12.63
CA LYS A 298 -3.39 4.76 -11.32
C LYS A 298 -4.33 5.95 -11.16
N ILE A 299 -3.95 7.12 -11.66
CA ILE A 299 -4.81 8.30 -11.64
C ILE A 299 -6.08 8.03 -12.47
N GLU A 300 -5.93 7.49 -13.68
CA GLU A 300 -7.08 7.18 -14.56
C GLU A 300 -8.03 6.16 -13.91
N ASP A 301 -7.49 5.13 -13.25
CA ASP A 301 -8.31 4.14 -12.53
C ASP A 301 -9.06 4.75 -11.34
N LEU A 302 -8.42 5.64 -10.58
CA LEU A 302 -9.06 6.36 -9.48
C LEU A 302 -10.12 7.34 -9.99
N GLU A 303 -9.88 8.04 -11.11
CA GLU A 303 -10.86 8.93 -11.75
C GLU A 303 -12.12 8.15 -12.19
N LYS A 304 -11.95 7.00 -12.84
CA LYS A 304 -13.08 6.10 -13.18
C LYS A 304 -13.80 5.58 -11.93
N THR A 305 -13.09 5.35 -10.84
CA THR A 305 -13.67 4.90 -9.58
C THR A 305 -14.52 6.01 -8.94
N ILE A 306 -14.01 7.23 -8.93
CA ILE A 306 -14.71 8.44 -8.49
C ILE A 306 -15.98 8.67 -9.32
N GLU A 307 -15.91 8.51 -10.65
CA GLU A 307 -17.08 8.65 -11.53
C GLU A 307 -18.18 7.64 -11.19
N ARG A 308 -17.80 6.37 -10.98
CA ARG A 308 -18.75 5.31 -10.55
C ARG A 308 -19.35 5.60 -9.18
N GLN A 309 -18.53 5.99 -8.20
CA GLN A 309 -19.00 6.35 -6.86
C GLN A 309 -19.99 7.51 -6.93
N THR A 310 -19.71 8.52 -7.75
CA THR A 310 -20.59 9.68 -7.96
C THR A 310 -21.94 9.24 -8.52
N GLY A 311 -21.96 8.33 -9.51
CA GLY A 311 -23.19 7.76 -10.05
C GLY A 311 -24.03 7.04 -8.98
N VAL A 312 -23.39 6.19 -8.18
CA VAL A 312 -24.06 5.45 -7.09
C VAL A 312 -24.63 6.41 -6.03
N VAL A 313 -23.87 7.43 -5.64
CA VAL A 313 -24.34 8.45 -4.68
C VAL A 313 -25.58 9.17 -5.22
N GLN A 314 -25.59 9.59 -6.49
CA GLN A 314 -26.75 10.25 -7.10
C GLN A 314 -28.00 9.34 -7.13
N GLU A 315 -27.83 8.05 -7.38
CA GLU A 315 -28.93 7.07 -7.32
C GLU A 315 -29.47 6.90 -5.90
N LEU A 316 -28.57 6.78 -4.91
CA LEU A 316 -28.94 6.69 -3.50
C LEU A 316 -29.66 7.95 -3.02
N GLU A 317 -29.22 9.15 -3.41
CA GLU A 317 -29.88 10.42 -3.09
C GLU A 317 -31.29 10.51 -3.68
N LYS A 318 -31.48 10.06 -4.92
CA LYS A 318 -32.81 10.00 -5.56
C LYS A 318 -33.72 9.03 -4.81
N SER A 319 -33.23 7.84 -4.46
CA SER A 319 -33.96 6.85 -3.66
C SER A 319 -34.35 7.40 -2.29
N LEU A 320 -33.42 8.08 -1.62
CA LEU A 320 -33.62 8.68 -0.30
C LEU A 320 -34.69 9.77 -0.33
N LYS A 321 -34.69 10.64 -1.35
CA LYS A 321 -35.77 11.63 -1.57
C LYS A 321 -37.14 10.97 -1.74
N MET A 322 -37.22 9.86 -2.50
CA MET A 322 -38.47 9.12 -2.69
C MET A 322 -38.94 8.45 -1.39
N ALA A 323 -38.03 7.83 -0.64
CA ALA A 323 -38.33 7.21 0.65
C ALA A 323 -38.84 8.24 1.68
N ASN A 324 -38.18 9.40 1.76
CA ASN A 324 -38.61 10.49 2.64
C ASN A 324 -39.98 11.06 2.26
N SER A 325 -40.26 11.23 0.96
CA SER A 325 -41.59 11.64 0.49
C SER A 325 -42.69 10.65 0.89
N THR A 326 -42.41 9.35 0.80
CA THR A 326 -43.34 8.29 1.21
C THR A 326 -43.57 8.29 2.73
N ILE A 327 -42.52 8.49 3.52
CA ILE A 327 -42.63 8.64 4.98
C ILE A 327 -43.51 9.85 5.35
N GLU A 328 -43.33 10.99 4.69
CA GLU A 328 -44.16 12.18 4.94
C GLU A 328 -45.63 11.98 4.56
N LYS A 329 -45.90 11.35 3.41
CA LYS A 329 -47.26 10.99 3.00
C LYS A 329 -47.94 10.08 4.03
N ASN A 330 -47.23 9.06 4.52
CA ASN A 330 -47.74 8.16 5.57
C ASN A 330 -48.03 8.89 6.89
N LYS A 331 -47.19 9.88 7.26
CA LYS A 331 -47.40 10.73 8.44
C LYS A 331 -48.65 11.60 8.29
N ASN A 332 -48.89 12.18 7.12
CA ASN A 332 -50.07 13.01 6.85
C ASN A 332 -51.37 12.21 6.81
N ILE A 333 -51.34 10.98 6.28
CA ILE A 333 -52.49 10.06 6.27
C ILE A 333 -52.82 9.58 7.69
N SER A 334 -51.81 9.24 8.50
CA SER A 334 -51.97 8.93 9.93
C SER A 334 -52.64 10.08 10.71
N ASN A 335 -52.23 11.32 10.42
CA ASN A 335 -52.81 12.52 11.06
C ASN A 335 -54.24 12.83 10.59
N SER A 336 -54.61 12.52 9.34
CA SER A 336 -55.99 12.73 8.85
C SER A 336 -56.97 11.70 9.41
N VAL A 337 -56.53 10.46 9.65
CA VAL A 337 -57.34 9.39 10.26
C VAL A 337 -57.60 9.64 11.75
N SER A 338 -56.62 10.19 12.48
CA SER A 338 -56.82 10.60 13.87
C SER A 338 -57.75 11.83 14.01
N GLY A 339 -57.83 12.68 12.98
CA GLY A 339 -58.79 13.79 12.90
C GLY A 339 -60.24 13.39 12.58
N PHE A 340 -60.44 12.29 11.85
CA PHE A 340 -61.79 11.79 11.52
C PHE A 340 -62.51 11.08 12.69
N SER A 341 -61.78 10.68 13.73
CA SER A 341 -62.32 9.89 14.85
C SER A 341 -63.07 10.71 15.93
N ARG A 342 -63.30 12.01 15.71
CA ARG A 342 -64.03 12.88 16.66
C ARG A 342 -65.33 13.49 16.15
N SER A 343 -65.79 13.15 14.94
CA SER A 343 -67.07 13.67 14.43
C SER A 343 -68.13 12.58 14.26
N LYS A 344 -69.13 12.65 15.16
CA LYS A 344 -70.49 12.10 15.11
C LYS A 344 -70.73 10.63 15.45
N ARG A 345 -71.35 10.43 16.63
CA ARG A 345 -72.32 9.36 16.88
C ARG A 345 -73.40 9.34 15.78
N ARG A 346 -73.86 8.12 15.45
CA ARG A 346 -75.20 7.73 14.93
C ARG A 346 -75.31 7.40 13.43
N ARG A 347 -75.14 6.12 13.09
CA ARG A 347 -76.18 5.25 12.49
C ARG A 347 -75.64 3.83 12.27
N THR A 348 -76.50 2.86 12.53
CA THR A 348 -76.38 1.44 12.21
C THR A 348 -76.35 1.19 10.70
N ILE A 349 -75.81 0.02 10.31
CA ILE A 349 -75.94 -0.75 9.04
C ILE A 349 -74.61 -0.91 8.28
N GLY A 350 -74.28 -2.18 8.02
CA GLY A 350 -73.64 -2.61 6.77
C GLY A 350 -72.13 -2.53 6.74
N GLY A 351 -71.50 -3.68 6.48
CA GLY A 351 -70.06 -3.78 6.33
C GLY A 351 -69.52 -3.11 5.06
N ILE A 352 -68.21 -2.96 5.03
CA ILE A 352 -67.25 -3.38 3.99
C ILE A 352 -65.91 -2.70 4.32
N GLY A 353 -64.85 -3.50 4.39
CA GLY A 353 -63.47 -3.06 4.14
C GLY A 353 -62.73 -2.35 5.29
N ALA A 354 -62.30 -3.09 6.31
CA ALA A 354 -61.30 -2.61 7.27
C ALA A 354 -60.08 -3.55 7.39
N THR A 355 -59.81 -4.36 6.37
CA THR A 355 -58.71 -5.33 6.37
C THR A 355 -57.38 -4.80 5.82
N SER A 356 -57.31 -3.54 5.34
CA SER A 356 -56.06 -2.94 4.82
C SER A 356 -55.35 -1.97 5.77
N MET A 357 -55.85 -1.77 7.00
CA MET A 357 -55.42 -0.66 7.87
C MET A 357 -54.43 -1.05 8.97
N LEU A 358 -54.18 -2.35 9.19
CA LEU A 358 -53.28 -2.83 10.24
C LEU A 358 -51.81 -3.00 9.79
N ASP A 359 -51.51 -2.86 8.50
CA ASP A 359 -50.17 -3.15 7.95
C ASP A 359 -49.24 -1.92 7.85
N MET A 360 -49.78 -0.70 7.98
CA MET A 360 -49.04 0.55 7.72
C MET A 360 -48.12 1.01 8.88
N SER A 361 -48.24 0.43 10.08
CA SER A 361 -47.47 0.86 11.26
C SER A 361 -46.06 0.24 11.30
N ASN A 362 -45.91 -0.99 10.83
CA ASN A 362 -44.62 -1.68 10.73
C ASN A 362 -43.81 -1.19 9.52
N GLU A 363 -44.49 -0.85 8.42
CA GLU A 363 -43.87 -0.36 7.18
C GLU A 363 -43.16 1.00 7.38
N ALA A 364 -43.72 1.89 8.20
CA ALA A 364 -43.10 3.19 8.52
C ALA A 364 -41.80 3.07 9.36
N SER A 365 -41.70 2.05 10.20
CA SER A 365 -40.50 1.80 11.03
C SER A 365 -39.38 1.16 10.19
N TYR A 366 -39.74 0.28 9.27
CA TYR A 366 -38.82 -0.32 8.30
C TYR A 366 -38.24 0.73 7.34
N LEU A 367 -39.07 1.61 6.78
CA LEU A 367 -38.63 2.69 5.88
C LEU A 367 -37.63 3.64 6.55
N LYS A 368 -37.78 3.95 7.84
CA LYS A 368 -36.81 4.76 8.60
C LYS A 368 -35.45 4.08 8.76
N LEU A 369 -35.42 2.76 8.93
CA LEU A 369 -34.16 2.00 8.98
C LEU A 369 -33.47 1.97 7.62
N VAL A 370 -34.24 1.80 6.54
CA VAL A 370 -33.72 1.85 5.17
C VAL A 370 -33.12 3.23 4.85
N VAL A 371 -33.81 4.32 5.22
CA VAL A 371 -33.28 5.69 5.03
C VAL A 371 -31.96 5.88 5.79
N LYS A 372 -31.89 5.49 7.08
CA LYS A 372 -30.64 5.58 7.85
C LYS A 372 -29.50 4.75 7.26
N ALA A 373 -29.80 3.56 6.75
CA ALA A 373 -28.80 2.73 6.08
C ALA A 373 -28.30 3.36 4.77
N GLN A 374 -29.20 3.98 3.98
CA GLN A 374 -28.85 4.72 2.77
C GLN A 374 -28.03 5.98 3.07
N GLU A 375 -28.38 6.74 4.11
CA GLU A 375 -27.62 7.90 4.58
C GLU A 375 -26.18 7.52 4.95
N GLU A 376 -26.01 6.44 5.72
CA GLU A 376 -24.69 5.97 6.12
C GLU A 376 -23.88 5.45 4.92
N GLN A 377 -24.54 4.78 3.95
CA GLN A 377 -23.90 4.34 2.72
C GLN A 377 -23.42 5.52 1.85
N ILE A 378 -24.22 6.59 1.72
CA ILE A 378 -23.82 7.83 1.05
C ILE A 378 -22.61 8.45 1.77
N ARG A 379 -22.63 8.50 3.10
CA ARG A 379 -21.53 9.06 3.90
C ARG A 379 -20.22 8.30 3.67
N ILE A 380 -20.25 6.97 3.73
CA ILE A 380 -19.07 6.12 3.50
C ILE A 380 -18.53 6.31 2.09
N LEU A 381 -19.40 6.30 1.07
CA LEU A 381 -18.98 6.52 -0.32
C LEU A 381 -18.39 7.92 -0.53
N THR A 382 -18.96 8.94 0.12
CA THR A 382 -18.45 10.32 0.04
C THR A 382 -17.08 10.46 0.70
N GLU A 383 -16.87 9.81 1.86
CA GLU A 383 -15.57 9.79 2.53
C GLU A 383 -14.52 9.08 1.68
N GLN A 384 -14.89 7.96 1.05
CA GLN A 384 -14.01 7.22 0.15
C GLN A 384 -13.65 8.05 -1.09
N HIS A 385 -14.62 8.74 -1.67
CA HIS A 385 -14.44 9.65 -2.80
C HIS A 385 -13.43 10.77 -2.49
N GLU A 386 -13.52 11.40 -1.31
CA GLU A 386 -12.54 12.41 -0.89
C GLU A 386 -11.14 11.81 -0.65
N LYS A 387 -11.04 10.60 -0.09
CA LYS A 387 -9.74 9.90 0.03
C LYS A 387 -9.12 9.62 -1.33
N ASP A 388 -9.92 9.19 -2.31
CA ASP A 388 -9.42 8.89 -3.64
C ASP A 388 -9.01 10.17 -4.41
N LYS A 389 -9.70 11.30 -4.19
CA LYS A 389 -9.24 12.61 -4.67
C LYS A 389 -7.90 13.04 -4.08
N ILE A 390 -7.70 12.86 -2.78
CA ILE A 390 -6.42 13.18 -2.11
C ILE A 390 -5.29 12.35 -2.71
N LYS A 391 -5.50 11.04 -2.93
CA LYS A 391 -4.51 10.17 -3.58
C LYS A 391 -4.18 10.61 -5.01
N ILE A 392 -5.17 11.04 -5.79
CA ILE A 392 -4.93 11.60 -7.12
C ILE A 392 -4.02 12.83 -7.02
N ALA A 393 -4.31 13.75 -6.09
CA ALA A 393 -3.50 14.95 -5.88
C ALA A 393 -2.06 14.61 -5.47
N GLU A 394 -1.87 13.62 -4.59
CA GLU A 394 -0.55 13.10 -4.22
C GLU A 394 0.22 12.54 -5.41
N TYR A 395 -0.41 11.70 -6.24
CA TYR A 395 0.23 11.16 -7.44
C TYR A 395 0.56 12.25 -8.47
N GLN A 396 -0.29 13.26 -8.62
CA GLN A 396 -0.02 14.39 -9.49
C GLN A 396 1.16 15.23 -8.97
N SER A 397 1.26 15.43 -7.65
CA SER A 397 2.38 16.13 -7.01
C SER A 397 3.70 15.37 -7.21
N GLN A 398 3.72 14.06 -6.91
CA GLN A 398 4.89 13.20 -7.12
C GLN A 398 5.35 13.22 -8.58
N ARG A 399 4.41 13.12 -9.53
CA ARG A 399 4.71 13.19 -10.96
C ARG A 399 5.36 14.52 -11.34
N LYS A 400 4.92 15.64 -10.77
CA LYS A 400 5.52 16.96 -11.01
C LYS A 400 6.95 17.03 -10.50
N GLU A 401 7.23 16.45 -9.33
CA GLU A 401 8.59 16.32 -8.80
C GLU A 401 9.48 15.43 -9.67
N HIS A 402 8.99 14.27 -10.10
CA HIS A 402 9.74 13.40 -11.01
C HIS A 402 10.06 14.09 -12.34
N LEU A 403 9.13 14.87 -12.90
CA LEU A 403 9.39 15.67 -14.11
C LEU A 403 10.43 16.78 -13.87
N ARG A 404 10.43 17.44 -12.70
CA ARG A 404 11.46 18.41 -12.32
C ARG A 404 12.84 17.77 -12.24
N LEU A 405 12.94 16.59 -11.61
CA LEU A 405 14.18 15.83 -11.51
C LEU A 405 14.72 15.43 -12.89
N ILE A 406 13.86 14.92 -13.78
CA ILE A 406 14.23 14.60 -15.16
C ILE A 406 14.79 15.84 -15.87
N ASN A 407 14.09 16.97 -15.81
CA ASN A 407 14.55 18.19 -16.46
C ASN A 407 15.89 18.70 -15.90
N SER A 408 16.10 18.61 -14.58
CA SER A 408 17.37 18.99 -13.96
C SER A 408 18.53 18.10 -14.43
N LEU A 409 18.30 16.80 -14.60
CA LEU A 409 19.32 15.88 -15.11
C LEU A 409 19.62 16.10 -16.60
N LEU A 410 18.59 16.45 -17.39
CA LEU A 410 18.74 16.80 -18.79
C LEU A 410 19.45 18.15 -19.00
N GLU A 411 19.33 19.10 -18.07
CA GLU A 411 20.10 20.35 -18.10
C GLU A 411 21.58 20.12 -17.75
N LYS A 412 21.85 19.29 -16.73
CA LYS A 412 23.23 18.95 -16.33
C LYS A 412 24.02 18.21 -17.41
N THR A 413 23.33 17.53 -18.33
CA THR A 413 23.96 16.81 -19.45
C THR A 413 24.17 17.68 -20.70
N LYS A 414 23.70 18.93 -20.72
CA LYS A 414 23.90 19.88 -21.82
C LYS A 414 25.10 20.83 -21.63
N VAL A 415 25.72 20.81 -20.45
CA VAL A 415 26.89 21.62 -20.07
C VAL A 415 28.12 20.72 -20.05
#